data_AF-A0A1B0D229-F1
#
_entry.id   AF-A0A1B0D229-F1
#
_cell.length_a   1.000
_cell.length_b   1.000
_cell.length_c   1.000
_cell.angle_alpha   90.00
_cell.angle_beta   90.00
_cell.angle_gamma   90.00
#
_symmetry.space_group_name_H-M   'P 1'
#
loop_
_entity.id
_entity.type
_entity.pdbx_description
1 polymer ?
#
loop_
_entity_poly.entity_id
_entity_poly.type
_entity_poly.pdbx_seq_one_letter_code
_entity_poly.pdbx_strand_id
1 'polypeptide(L)'
;CDRDGHKCFQFGFHSYKSYRRAIESGSIRESSSIKAYLITDAQKPYCRTHYKVKIKISSSEESVVHGGEIGMMSIIIRSHHNTETEKMPFSAEPTYYEPGHKYVSVLPGKDVGIPKYAIVNWEYKTNPLNPLTWRLIASPRVYIEYIIVESLEHKSNLRLCPMFNTPVVADTPNIFRHDYC
;
A
#
# COMPACT_ATOMS: atom_id res chain seq x y z
N CYS A 1 -13.09 -8.90 -1.27
CA CYS A 1 -12.47 -8.57 -2.54
C CYS A 1 -10.99 -8.64 -2.30
N ASP A 2 -10.34 -9.48 -3.06
CA ASP A 2 -8.97 -9.39 -3.53
C ASP A 2 -8.80 -10.63 -4.42
N ARG A 3 -7.64 -10.79 -5.06
CA ARG A 3 -7.44 -11.98 -5.90
C ARG A 3 -7.31 -13.28 -5.10
N ASP A 4 -7.14 -13.21 -3.79
CA ASP A 4 -6.92 -14.35 -2.90
C ASP A 4 -8.24 -14.96 -2.35
N GLY A 5 -9.39 -14.48 -2.84
CA GLY A 5 -10.69 -15.09 -2.57
C GLY A 5 -11.49 -14.44 -1.43
N HIS A 6 -10.96 -13.39 -0.79
CA HIS A 6 -11.74 -12.64 0.20
C HIS A 6 -12.97 -12.02 -0.44
N LYS A 7 -14.08 -11.91 0.30
CA LYS A 7 -15.35 -11.32 -0.16
C LYS A 7 -15.58 -9.96 0.53
N CYS A 8 -16.19 -9.00 -0.17
CA CYS A 8 -16.51 -7.69 0.39
C CYS A 8 -18.01 -7.45 0.32
N PHE A 9 -18.52 -6.70 1.29
CA PHE A 9 -19.90 -6.26 1.38
C PHE A 9 -19.93 -4.76 1.65
N GLN A 10 -20.95 -4.07 1.15
CA GLN A 10 -21.18 -2.69 1.55
C GLN A 10 -21.62 -2.65 3.02
N PHE A 11 -21.01 -1.76 3.81
CA PHE A 11 -21.41 -1.52 5.19
C PHE A 11 -22.57 -0.51 5.25
N GLY A 12 -23.43 -0.60 6.27
CA GLY A 12 -24.53 0.33 6.50
C GLY A 12 -25.82 0.01 5.72
N PHE A 13 -26.52 1.04 5.23
CA PHE A 13 -27.87 0.93 4.66
C PHE A 13 -27.98 -0.07 3.50
N HIS A 14 -26.94 -0.21 2.67
CA HIS A 14 -26.93 -1.13 1.53
C HIS A 14 -26.40 -2.54 1.86
N SER A 15 -26.11 -2.84 3.12
CA SER A 15 -25.54 -4.13 3.54
C SER A 15 -26.41 -5.33 3.19
N TYR A 16 -27.72 -5.27 3.47
CA TYR A 16 -28.65 -6.35 3.15
C TYR A 16 -28.69 -6.64 1.64
N LYS A 17 -28.72 -5.58 0.82
CA LYS A 17 -28.68 -5.71 -0.64
C LYS A 17 -27.37 -6.35 -1.12
N SER A 18 -26.24 -5.96 -0.52
CA SER A 18 -24.94 -6.55 -0.81
C SER A 18 -24.87 -8.03 -0.41
N TYR A 19 -25.46 -8.39 0.74
CA TYR A 19 -25.55 -9.77 1.22
C TYR A 19 -26.38 -10.66 0.31
N ARG A 20 -27.59 -10.22 -0.08
CA ARG A 20 -28.48 -10.96 -0.99
C ARG A 20 -27.81 -11.26 -2.33
N ARG A 21 -27.14 -10.26 -2.93
CA ARG A 21 -26.36 -10.45 -4.17
C ARG A 21 -25.25 -11.49 -4.03
N ALA A 22 -24.63 -11.57 -2.86
CA ALA A 22 -23.57 -12.54 -2.61
C ALA A 22 -24.12 -13.98 -2.47
N ILE A 23 -25.33 -14.15 -1.90
CA ILE A 23 -26.03 -15.46 -1.90
C ILE A 23 -26.43 -15.83 -3.34
N GLU A 24 -27.06 -14.90 -4.07
CA GLU A 24 -27.55 -15.13 -5.43
C GLU A 24 -26.44 -15.50 -6.41
N SER A 25 -25.24 -14.91 -6.24
CA SER A 25 -24.06 -15.26 -7.01
C SER A 25 -23.35 -16.54 -6.56
N GLY A 26 -23.85 -17.22 -5.52
CA GLY A 26 -23.22 -18.40 -4.92
C GLY A 26 -21.89 -18.11 -4.21
N SER A 27 -21.57 -16.83 -3.96
CA SER A 27 -20.33 -16.43 -3.29
C SER A 27 -20.32 -16.74 -1.80
N ILE A 28 -21.51 -16.86 -1.18
CA ILE A 28 -21.73 -17.24 0.22
C ILE A 28 -22.96 -18.14 0.33
N ARG A 29 -23.04 -18.95 1.39
CA ARG A 29 -24.21 -19.77 1.72
C ARG A 29 -25.11 -19.00 2.69
N GLU A 30 -26.43 -19.11 2.54
CA GLU A 30 -27.42 -18.34 3.32
C GLU A 30 -27.36 -18.63 4.84
N SER A 31 -26.86 -19.80 5.24
CA SER A 31 -26.75 -20.21 6.65
C SER A 31 -25.43 -19.84 7.33
N SER A 32 -24.51 -19.15 6.64
CA SER A 32 -23.20 -18.82 7.22
C SER A 32 -23.25 -17.51 8.02
N SER A 33 -22.86 -17.54 9.30
CA SER A 33 -22.57 -16.32 10.05
C SER A 33 -21.37 -15.61 9.43
N ILE A 34 -21.53 -14.33 9.07
CA ILE A 34 -20.48 -13.54 8.42
C ILE A 34 -19.85 -12.60 9.43
N LYS A 35 -18.52 -12.64 9.53
CA LYS A 35 -17.72 -11.61 10.19
C LYS A 35 -17.06 -10.76 9.12
N ALA A 36 -17.30 -9.46 9.15
CA ALA A 36 -16.72 -8.50 8.22
C ALA A 36 -15.93 -7.45 9.00
N TYR A 37 -14.84 -6.98 8.39
CA TYR A 37 -13.94 -5.98 8.96
C TYR A 37 -13.79 -4.84 7.96
N LEU A 38 -13.61 -3.63 8.46
CA LEU A 38 -13.37 -2.43 7.67
C LEU A 38 -12.52 -1.45 8.47
N ILE A 39 -11.81 -0.56 7.77
CA ILE A 39 -11.09 0.56 8.35
C ILE A 39 -11.80 1.85 7.90
N THR A 40 -12.10 2.74 8.83
CA THR A 40 -12.74 4.03 8.55
C THR A 40 -11.79 5.18 8.84
N ASP A 41 -12.15 6.37 8.39
CA ASP A 41 -11.56 7.58 8.95
C ASP A 41 -12.03 7.79 10.40
N ALA A 42 -11.27 8.58 11.16
CA ALA A 42 -11.75 9.25 12.37
C ALA A 42 -12.64 10.46 12.03
N GLN A 43 -12.42 11.06 10.86
CA GLN A 43 -13.11 12.18 10.19
C GLN A 43 -14.45 11.86 9.50
N LYS A 44 -15.43 12.78 9.46
CA LYS A 44 -16.43 12.75 8.37
C LYS A 44 -15.78 13.28 7.07
N PRO A 45 -15.99 12.64 5.89
CA PRO A 45 -16.72 11.38 5.68
C PRO A 45 -15.91 10.16 6.13
N TYR A 46 -16.53 9.30 6.95
CA TYR A 46 -15.87 8.12 7.52
C TYR A 46 -15.54 7.03 6.48
N CYS A 47 -16.19 7.08 5.31
CA CYS A 47 -16.04 6.10 4.25
C CYS A 47 -14.64 6.16 3.63
N ARG A 48 -13.98 5.00 3.52
CA ARG A 48 -12.67 4.83 2.90
C ARG A 48 -12.71 3.75 1.83
N THR A 49 -11.87 3.92 0.81
CA THR A 49 -11.49 2.85 -0.12
C THR A 49 -10.28 2.14 0.44
N HIS A 50 -10.24 0.81 0.32
CA HIS A 50 -9.17 -0.01 0.84
C HIS A 50 -8.24 -0.44 -0.29
N TYR A 51 -6.96 -0.18 -0.09
CA TYR A 51 -5.90 -0.58 -1.01
C TYR A 51 -5.02 -1.62 -0.35
N LYS A 52 -5.03 -2.85 -0.86
CA LYS A 52 -4.06 -3.87 -0.45
C LYS A 52 -2.78 -3.62 -1.23
N VAL A 53 -1.74 -3.22 -0.51
CA VAL A 53 -0.44 -2.88 -1.08
C VAL A 53 0.57 -3.93 -0.68
N LYS A 54 1.27 -4.50 -1.67
CA LYS A 54 2.38 -5.41 -1.49
C LYS A 54 3.66 -4.79 -2.04
N ILE A 55 4.66 -4.63 -1.19
CA ILE A 55 5.97 -4.09 -1.55
C ILE A 55 6.97 -5.25 -1.55
N LYS A 56 7.73 -5.39 -2.63
CA LYS A 56 8.87 -6.31 -2.70
C LYS A 56 10.15 -5.48 -2.66
N ILE A 57 10.97 -5.71 -1.64
CA ILE A 57 12.31 -5.14 -1.58
C ILE A 57 13.21 -5.95 -2.51
N SER A 58 14.04 -5.26 -3.28
CA SER A 58 14.95 -5.83 -4.28
C SER A 58 15.93 -6.80 -3.64
N SER A 59 16.30 -7.84 -4.39
CA SER A 59 17.41 -8.74 -4.06
C SER A 59 18.58 -8.57 -5.02
N SER A 60 18.68 -7.39 -5.67
CA SER A 60 19.84 -6.98 -6.46
C SER A 60 21.10 -6.90 -5.60
N GLU A 61 22.27 -7.00 -6.24
CA GLU A 61 23.55 -6.87 -5.55
C GLU A 61 23.65 -5.54 -4.81
N GLU A 62 23.21 -4.44 -5.44
CA GLU A 62 23.18 -3.11 -4.85
C GLU A 62 22.32 -3.06 -3.58
N SER A 63 21.15 -3.70 -3.59
CA SER A 63 20.28 -3.77 -2.42
C SER A 63 20.86 -4.65 -1.32
N VAL A 64 21.48 -5.78 -1.66
CA VAL A 64 22.07 -6.70 -0.68
C VAL A 64 23.32 -6.09 -0.04
N VAL A 65 24.17 -5.44 -0.84
CA VAL A 65 25.38 -4.73 -0.37
C VAL A 65 25.00 -3.52 0.49
N HIS A 66 23.94 -2.79 0.13
CA HIS A 66 23.44 -1.70 0.97
C HIS A 66 22.87 -2.21 2.31
N GLY A 67 22.20 -3.35 2.29
CA GLY A 67 21.53 -3.92 3.46
C GLY A 67 20.10 -3.39 3.63
N GLY A 68 19.44 -3.83 4.70
CA GLY A 68 18.11 -3.35 5.05
C GLY A 68 18.16 -2.00 5.77
N GLU A 69 17.03 -1.29 5.72
CA GLU A 69 16.92 0.08 6.24
C GLU A 69 15.65 0.22 7.09
N ILE A 70 15.73 1.03 8.16
CA ILE A 70 14.60 1.24 9.09
C ILE A 70 13.90 2.57 8.79
N GLY A 71 12.58 2.56 8.69
CA GLY A 71 11.86 3.82 8.52
C GLY A 71 10.37 3.67 8.28
N MET A 72 9.77 4.78 7.88
CA MET A 72 8.35 4.90 7.60
C MET A 72 8.13 5.08 6.11
N MET A 73 7.51 4.08 5.48
CA MET A 73 6.99 4.21 4.12
C MET A 73 5.58 4.79 4.16
N SER A 74 5.26 5.61 3.19
CA SER A 74 3.88 6.02 2.92
C SER A 74 3.62 6.11 1.44
N ILE A 75 2.37 5.90 1.07
CA ILE A 75 1.94 5.71 -0.31
C ILE A 75 0.84 6.71 -0.64
N ILE A 76 1.01 7.37 -1.78
CA ILE A 76 -0.03 8.16 -2.43
C ILE A 76 -0.39 7.44 -3.71
N ILE A 77 -1.68 7.13 -3.92
CA ILE A 77 -2.17 6.49 -5.14
C ILE A 77 -2.87 7.53 -5.99
N ARG A 78 -2.60 7.53 -7.30
CA ARG A 78 -3.21 8.43 -8.27
C ARG A 78 -3.92 7.69 -9.39
N SER A 79 -5.03 8.24 -9.85
CA SER A 79 -5.84 7.69 -10.94
C SER A 79 -5.56 8.35 -12.30
N HIS A 80 -6.26 7.88 -13.34
CA HIS A 80 -6.26 8.50 -14.66
C HIS A 80 -6.89 9.90 -14.69
N HIS A 81 -7.75 10.23 -13.71
CA HIS A 81 -8.45 11.51 -13.64
C HIS A 81 -7.75 12.52 -12.71
N ASN A 82 -6.47 12.30 -12.39
CA ASN A 82 -5.68 13.12 -11.45
C ASN A 82 -6.28 13.23 -10.04
N THR A 83 -7.18 12.32 -9.66
CA THR A 83 -7.58 12.17 -8.26
C THR A 83 -6.50 11.38 -7.51
N GLU A 84 -6.26 11.79 -6.27
CA GLU A 84 -5.23 11.19 -5.41
C GLU A 84 -5.75 10.87 -4.02
N THR A 85 -5.15 9.87 -3.39
CA THR A 85 -5.27 9.64 -1.96
C THR A 85 -4.46 10.68 -1.20
N GLU A 86 -4.75 10.80 0.09
CA GLU A 86 -3.80 11.33 1.05
C GLU A 86 -2.52 10.46 1.13
N LYS A 87 -1.54 10.95 1.89
CA LYS A 87 -0.33 10.20 2.26
C LYS A 87 -0.71 9.11 3.26
N MET A 88 -0.87 7.87 2.79
CA MET A 88 -1.25 6.74 3.62
C MET A 88 0.00 6.07 4.20
N PRO A 89 0.17 6.00 5.52
CA PRO A 89 1.30 5.28 6.12
C PRO A 89 1.18 3.78 5.83
N PHE A 90 2.27 3.16 5.35
CA PHE A 90 2.27 1.73 5.03
C PHE A 90 2.29 0.85 6.29
N SER A 91 2.95 1.34 7.35
CA SER A 91 3.03 0.75 8.68
C SER A 91 2.65 1.79 9.74
N ALA A 92 2.15 1.35 10.89
CA ALA A 92 1.85 2.24 12.02
C ALA A 92 3.12 2.75 12.70
N GLU A 93 4.14 1.88 12.79
CA GLU A 93 5.42 2.15 13.43
C GLU A 93 6.59 1.97 12.44
N PRO A 94 7.77 2.54 12.73
CA PRO A 94 8.97 2.34 11.92
C PRO A 94 9.27 0.86 11.74
N THR A 95 9.52 0.45 10.50
CA THR A 95 9.74 -0.95 10.13
C THR A 95 11.09 -1.11 9.46
N TYR A 96 11.77 -2.22 9.74
CA TYR A 96 13.00 -2.62 9.07
C TYR A 96 12.67 -3.37 7.78
N TYR A 97 13.13 -2.83 6.64
CA TYR A 97 12.88 -3.39 5.31
C TYR A 97 14.11 -4.12 4.80
N GLU A 98 14.02 -5.44 4.73
CA GLU A 98 15.12 -6.33 4.37
C GLU A 98 15.16 -6.62 2.86
N PRO A 99 16.35 -6.65 2.24
CA PRO A 99 16.52 -7.10 0.85
C PRO A 99 15.85 -8.44 0.60
N GLY A 100 15.17 -8.54 -0.55
CA GLY A 100 14.45 -9.74 -0.95
C GLY A 100 13.14 -10.03 -0.19
N HIS A 101 12.78 -9.29 0.85
CA HIS A 101 11.54 -9.55 1.58
C HIS A 101 10.30 -8.90 0.94
N LYS A 102 9.13 -9.45 1.29
CA LYS A 102 7.83 -8.96 0.84
C LYS A 102 7.03 -8.48 2.05
N TYR A 103 6.46 -7.29 1.92
CA TYR A 103 5.63 -6.67 2.95
C TYR A 103 4.24 -6.42 2.38
N VAL A 104 3.20 -6.64 3.18
CA VAL A 104 1.81 -6.48 2.76
C VAL A 104 1.06 -5.68 3.82
N SER A 105 0.30 -4.69 3.39
CA SER A 105 -0.57 -3.90 4.27
C SER A 105 -1.85 -3.50 3.54
N VAL A 106 -2.93 -3.27 4.29
CA VAL A 106 -4.20 -2.73 3.78
C VAL A 106 -4.32 -1.29 4.23
N LEU A 107 -4.36 -0.37 3.27
CA LEU A 107 -4.34 1.05 3.53
C LEU A 107 -5.72 1.65 3.26
N PRO A 108 -6.35 2.31 4.25
CA PRO A 108 -7.55 3.11 4.00
C PRO A 108 -7.14 4.45 3.37
N GLY A 109 -7.81 4.83 2.28
CA GLY A 109 -7.58 6.12 1.65
C GLY A 109 -8.82 6.66 0.95
N LYS A 110 -8.68 7.86 0.41
CA LYS A 110 -9.70 8.44 -0.47
C LYS A 110 -9.95 7.55 -1.70
N ASP A 111 -11.18 7.54 -2.19
CA ASP A 111 -11.52 6.86 -3.44
C ASP A 111 -10.90 7.60 -4.63
N VAL A 112 -10.09 6.89 -5.42
CA VAL A 112 -9.54 7.41 -6.69
C VAL A 112 -10.08 6.66 -7.91
N GLY A 113 -10.99 5.70 -7.75
CA GLY A 113 -11.41 4.81 -8.82
C GLY A 113 -10.34 3.78 -9.15
N ILE A 114 -10.03 3.62 -10.44
CA ILE A 114 -8.99 2.70 -10.92
C ILE A 114 -7.60 3.36 -10.73
N PRO A 115 -6.70 2.80 -9.90
CA PRO A 115 -5.34 3.27 -9.73
C PRO A 115 -4.55 3.25 -11.05
N LYS A 116 -3.64 4.22 -11.23
CA LYS A 116 -2.74 4.33 -12.39
C LYS A 116 -1.26 4.29 -12.01
N TYR A 117 -0.89 4.96 -10.92
CA TYR A 117 0.49 4.98 -10.42
C TYR A 117 0.51 5.31 -8.93
N ALA A 118 1.66 5.10 -8.31
CA ALA A 118 1.87 5.39 -6.90
C ALA A 118 3.11 6.27 -6.70
N ILE A 119 3.07 7.07 -5.66
CA ILE A 119 4.23 7.83 -5.15
C ILE A 119 4.55 7.25 -3.79
N VAL A 120 5.78 6.78 -3.64
CA VAL A 120 6.32 6.27 -2.38
C VAL A 120 7.14 7.36 -1.73
N ASN A 121 6.84 7.64 -0.48
CA ASN A 121 7.60 8.55 0.34
C ASN A 121 8.28 7.75 1.46
N TRP A 122 9.51 8.14 1.76
CA TRP A 122 10.32 7.55 2.81
C TRP A 122 10.67 8.60 3.84
N GLU A 123 10.40 8.31 5.11
CA GLU A 123 10.78 9.15 6.22
C GLU A 123 11.66 8.37 7.20
N TYR A 124 12.77 9.00 7.59
CA TYR A 124 13.66 8.46 8.60
C TYR A 124 13.31 9.06 9.96
N LYS A 125 12.95 8.20 10.92
CA LYS A 125 12.69 8.62 12.31
C LYS A 125 13.88 8.25 13.19
N THR A 126 14.99 8.98 13.07
CA THR A 126 16.05 8.93 14.10
C THR A 126 16.28 10.27 14.74
N ASN A 127 16.80 10.22 15.97
CA ASN A 127 17.28 11.40 16.68
C ASN A 127 18.59 11.90 16.03
N PRO A 128 18.61 13.09 15.40
CA PRO A 128 19.80 13.63 14.76
C PRO A 128 20.96 13.90 15.74
N LEU A 129 20.69 13.92 17.05
CA LEU A 129 21.67 14.15 18.12
C LEU A 129 22.37 12.86 18.60
N ASN A 130 22.05 11.68 18.04
CA ASN A 130 22.69 10.43 18.45
C ASN A 130 23.92 10.09 17.59
N PRO A 131 25.15 10.16 18.13
CA PRO A 131 26.38 9.92 17.38
C PRO A 131 26.53 8.48 16.86
N LEU A 132 25.80 7.50 17.42
CA LEU A 132 25.75 6.13 16.89
C LEU A 132 24.94 6.02 15.59
N THR A 133 24.09 7.01 15.29
CA THR A 133 23.30 7.09 14.05
C THR A 133 24.02 7.87 12.94
N TRP A 134 25.15 8.52 13.21
CA TRP A 134 25.89 9.29 12.19
C TRP A 134 26.65 8.46 11.17
N ARG A 135 26.72 7.12 11.33
CA ARG A 135 27.14 6.22 10.24
C ARG A 135 26.22 6.30 9.01
N LEU A 136 25.08 7.01 9.12
CA LEU A 136 24.02 7.21 8.13
C LEU A 136 24.11 8.54 7.35
N ILE A 137 25.31 9.12 7.17
CA ILE A 137 25.51 10.30 6.29
C ILE A 137 25.28 9.94 4.80
N ALA A 138 25.20 8.65 4.46
CA ALA A 138 24.55 8.22 3.23
C ALA A 138 23.03 8.37 3.38
N SER A 139 22.41 9.27 2.62
CA SER A 139 20.94 9.42 2.55
C SER A 139 20.28 8.03 2.52
N PRO A 140 19.41 7.69 3.49
CA PRO A 140 18.86 6.33 3.62
C PRO A 140 18.10 5.95 2.36
N ARG A 141 18.34 4.73 1.86
CA ARG A 141 17.83 4.26 0.58
C ARG A 141 17.18 2.90 0.73
N VAL A 142 16.06 2.70 0.05
CA VAL A 142 15.43 1.38 -0.04
C VAL A 142 15.22 1.02 -1.50
N TYR A 143 15.81 -0.08 -1.94
CA TYR A 143 15.61 -0.59 -3.29
C TYR A 143 14.32 -1.39 -3.32
N ILE A 144 13.25 -0.82 -3.86
CA ILE A 144 11.98 -1.53 -4.06
C ILE A 144 11.99 -2.10 -5.48
N GLU A 145 11.83 -3.41 -5.63
CA GLU A 145 11.74 -4.05 -6.94
C GLU A 145 10.40 -3.73 -7.61
N TYR A 146 9.31 -3.89 -6.87
CA TYR A 146 7.97 -3.58 -7.36
C TYR A 146 6.99 -3.37 -6.21
N ILE A 147 5.87 -2.74 -6.56
CA ILE A 147 4.70 -2.58 -5.73
C ILE A 147 3.50 -3.16 -6.47
N ILE A 148 2.68 -3.94 -5.78
CA ILE A 148 1.36 -4.33 -6.28
C ILE A 148 0.32 -3.58 -5.48
N VAL A 149 -0.54 -2.84 -6.17
CA VAL A 149 -1.65 -2.09 -5.60
C VAL A 149 -2.95 -2.74 -6.07
N GLU A 150 -3.73 -3.25 -5.12
CA GLU A 150 -5.07 -3.78 -5.37
C GLU A 150 -6.11 -2.85 -4.76
N SER A 151 -7.01 -2.27 -5.58
CA SER A 151 -8.19 -1.57 -5.06
C SER A 151 -9.27 -2.61 -4.80
N LEU A 152 -9.67 -2.75 -3.52
CA LEU A 152 -10.59 -3.80 -3.12
C LEU A 152 -12.02 -3.50 -3.59
N GLU A 153 -12.43 -2.23 -3.55
CA GLU A 153 -13.76 -1.79 -3.98
C GLU A 153 -13.92 -1.81 -5.51
N HIS A 154 -12.87 -1.43 -6.26
CA HIS A 154 -12.90 -1.36 -7.74
C HIS A 154 -12.39 -2.62 -8.43
N LYS A 155 -11.92 -3.61 -7.67
CA LYS A 155 -11.42 -4.92 -8.18
C LYS A 155 -10.31 -4.78 -9.23
N SER A 156 -9.47 -3.76 -9.10
CA SER A 156 -8.31 -3.55 -9.95
C SER A 156 -7.05 -4.03 -9.25
N ASN A 157 -6.06 -4.47 -10.02
CA ASN A 157 -4.74 -4.88 -9.55
C ASN A 157 -3.70 -4.34 -10.50
N LEU A 158 -2.70 -3.64 -9.95
CA LEU A 158 -1.68 -2.97 -10.73
C LEU A 158 -0.29 -3.25 -10.16
N ARG A 159 0.60 -3.78 -11.00
CA ARG A 159 2.03 -3.88 -10.71
C ARG A 159 2.72 -2.60 -11.17
N LEU A 160 3.50 -2.00 -10.28
CA LEU A 160 4.22 -0.76 -10.46
C LEU A 160 5.69 -0.98 -10.14
N CYS A 161 6.59 -0.46 -10.97
CA CYS A 161 8.03 -0.55 -10.78
C CYS A 161 8.62 0.87 -10.69
N PRO A 162 9.77 1.05 -10.03
CA PRO A 162 10.50 2.31 -10.06
C PRO A 162 11.17 2.51 -11.42
N MET A 163 11.38 3.76 -11.83
CA MET A 163 12.10 4.05 -13.06
C MET A 163 13.57 3.56 -12.93
N PHE A 164 14.06 2.79 -13.90
CA PHE A 164 15.46 2.30 -13.92
C PHE A 164 15.95 1.63 -12.62
N ASN A 165 15.06 0.99 -11.85
CA ASN A 165 15.41 0.39 -10.55
C ASN A 165 16.03 1.39 -9.54
N THR A 166 15.74 2.69 -9.68
CA THR A 166 16.25 3.70 -8.75
C THR A 166 15.73 3.46 -7.34
N PRO A 167 16.57 3.61 -6.30
CA PRO A 167 16.14 3.43 -4.93
C PRO A 167 15.13 4.50 -4.52
N VAL A 168 14.28 4.15 -3.57
CA VAL A 168 13.46 5.10 -2.81
C VAL A 168 14.37 5.85 -1.86
N VAL A 169 14.39 7.18 -1.97
CA VAL A 169 15.18 8.05 -1.08
C VAL A 169 14.28 9.04 -0.36
N ALA A 170 14.72 9.49 0.82
CA ALA A 170 14.02 10.50 1.61
C ALA A 170 13.87 11.82 0.84
N ASP A 171 12.86 12.62 1.21
CA ASP A 171 12.63 14.00 0.77
C ASP A 171 12.46 14.21 -0.75
N THR A 172 12.32 13.13 -1.52
CA THR A 172 12.03 13.17 -2.96
C THR A 172 10.82 12.30 -3.29
N PRO A 173 10.01 12.68 -4.29
CA PRO A 173 8.88 11.86 -4.72
C PRO A 173 9.38 10.67 -5.54
N ASN A 174 9.22 9.46 -5.01
CA ASN A 174 9.61 8.23 -5.70
C ASN A 174 8.41 7.68 -6.47
N ILE A 175 8.38 7.89 -7.78
CA ILE A 175 7.24 7.55 -8.63
C ILE A 175 7.36 6.12 -9.17
N PHE A 176 6.31 5.33 -8.97
CA PHE A 176 6.20 3.96 -9.46
C PHE A 176 5.09 3.86 -10.49
N ARG A 177 5.42 3.32 -11.69
CA ARG A 177 4.49 3.19 -12.82
C ARG A 177 4.51 1.78 -13.38
N HIS A 178 3.42 1.42 -14.05
CA HIS A 178 3.34 0.16 -14.78
C HIS A 178 4.34 0.12 -15.93
N ASP A 179 4.47 1.23 -16.67
CA ASP A 179 5.37 1.36 -17.83
C ASP A 179 6.87 1.35 -17.48
N TYR A 180 7.22 1.29 -16.19
CA TYR A 180 8.60 1.12 -15.70
C TYR A 180 8.93 -0.35 -15.40
N CYS A 181 7.92 -1.20 -15.45
CA CYS A 181 8.08 -2.64 -15.58
C CYS A 181 8.16 -2.96 -17.09
#